data_AF-A0A8J8BG10-F1
#
_entry.id   AF-A0A8J8BG10-F1
#
_cell.length_a   1.000
_cell.length_b   1.000
_cell.length_c   1.000
_cell.angle_alpha   90.00
_cell.angle_beta   90.00
_cell.angle_gamma   90.00
#
_symmetry.space_group_name_H-M   'P 1'
#
loop_
_entity.id
_entity.type
_entity.pdbx_description
1 polymer ?
#
loop_
_entity_poly.entity_id
_entity_poly.type
_entity_poly.pdbx_seq_one_letter_code
_entity_poly.pdbx_strand_id
1 'polypeptide(L)'
;MALNPLQPPVDAMTGYLRDAQMIHQATQERLTQLTAARQAQAGRGNGQPGVVHSALNRGVVVAAVGALEAFSEDLAITAQKHHPQAMPPMNNWYNIAGSNGMVQTPSPYNLRKLFWTFFRYDPHDDWEWQVQVAPIETGGTGTWRTGTTQLSKAQASQFLDTMVKVRHGFAHQDKDQKLVKCPGIASQTSSGKIVIHSHHATNAVSVLLQFTVLTTAGLASNLGFTDKFRWIKPMTNAGWEELLVGTPAGTLVSQTWQRAPAL
;
A
#
# COMPACT_ATOMS: atom_id res chain seq x y z
N MET A 1 -16.46 15.74 20.87
CA MET A 1 -15.33 14.83 21.12
C MET A 1 -14.13 15.35 20.37
N ALA A 2 -12.95 15.28 20.99
CA ALA A 2 -11.71 15.54 20.29
C ALA A 2 -11.48 14.45 19.22
N LEU A 3 -10.69 14.77 18.20
CA LEU A 3 -10.24 13.78 17.22
C LEU A 3 -9.02 13.05 17.77
N ASN A 4 -8.80 11.83 17.31
CA ASN A 4 -7.60 11.08 17.66
C ASN A 4 -6.33 11.88 17.35
N PRO A 5 -5.33 11.94 18.25
CA PRO A 5 -4.06 12.64 18.01
C PRO A 5 -3.33 12.19 16.75
N LEU A 6 -3.56 10.97 16.28
CA LEU A 6 -2.96 10.42 15.06
C LEU A 6 -3.80 10.67 13.79
N GLN A 7 -4.85 11.49 13.86
CA GLN A 7 -5.66 11.86 12.68
C GLN A 7 -4.84 12.59 11.58
N PRO A 8 -3.90 13.51 11.87
CA PRO A 8 -3.27 14.30 10.81
C PRO A 8 -2.52 13.47 9.75
N PRO A 9 -1.70 12.45 10.11
CA PRO A 9 -1.08 11.56 9.11
C PRO A 9 -2.09 10.80 8.26
N VAL A 10 -3.23 10.42 8.83
CA VAL A 10 -4.32 9.74 8.14
C VAL A 10 -4.99 10.68 7.13
N ASP A 11 -5.22 11.94 7.49
CA ASP A 11 -5.76 12.96 6.57
C ASP A 11 -4.77 13.25 5.43
N ALA A 12 -3.47 13.36 5.76
CA ALA A 12 -2.38 13.61 4.83
C ALA A 12 -2.13 12.46 3.84
N MET A 13 -2.63 11.25 4.15
CA MET A 13 -2.51 10.07 3.30
C MET A 13 -3.03 10.30 1.88
N THR A 14 -4.09 11.09 1.71
CA THR A 14 -4.59 11.50 0.39
C THR A 14 -3.56 12.29 -0.42
N GLY A 15 -2.71 13.05 0.25
CA GLY A 15 -1.57 13.75 -0.35
C GLY A 15 -0.42 12.82 -0.67
N TYR A 16 -0.05 11.94 0.26
CA TYR A 16 1.05 10.97 0.06
C TYR A 16 0.78 10.02 -1.10
N LEU A 17 -0.45 9.51 -1.22
CA LEU A 17 -0.86 8.59 -2.28
C LEU A 17 -1.22 9.26 -3.61
N ARG A 18 -1.24 10.60 -3.67
CA ARG A 18 -1.77 11.35 -4.81
C ARG A 18 -1.15 10.91 -6.13
N ASP A 19 0.17 10.79 -6.20
CA ASP A 19 0.86 10.42 -7.44
C ASP A 19 0.51 9.00 -7.87
N ALA A 20 0.48 8.05 -6.93
CA ALA A 20 0.09 6.67 -7.21
C ALA A 20 -1.36 6.59 -7.71
N GLN A 21 -2.26 7.34 -7.08
CA GLN A 21 -3.68 7.39 -7.47
C GLN A 21 -3.88 8.04 -8.84
N MET A 22 -3.20 9.15 -9.14
CA MET A 22 -3.29 9.81 -10.45
C MET A 22 -2.76 8.93 -11.58
N ILE A 23 -1.60 8.27 -11.37
CA ILE A 23 -1.06 7.31 -12.33
C ILE A 23 -2.04 6.13 -12.48
N HIS A 24 -2.59 5.63 -11.38
CA HIS A 24 -3.54 4.51 -11.40
C HIS A 24 -4.79 4.86 -12.22
N GLN A 25 -5.41 6.01 -11.94
CA GLN A 25 -6.59 6.50 -12.65
C GLN A 25 -6.32 6.62 -14.16
N ALA A 26 -5.23 7.30 -14.53
CA ALA A 26 -4.85 7.45 -15.94
C ALA A 26 -4.60 6.08 -16.62
N THR A 27 -4.09 5.11 -15.88
CA THR A 27 -3.87 3.74 -16.39
C THR A 27 -5.17 3.00 -16.61
N GLN A 28 -6.13 3.11 -15.67
CA GLN A 28 -7.47 2.52 -15.80
C GLN A 28 -8.27 3.16 -16.94
N GLU A 29 -8.24 4.48 -17.08
CA GLU A 29 -8.90 5.20 -18.17
C GLU A 29 -8.38 4.72 -19.54
N ARG A 30 -7.07 4.59 -19.69
CA ARG A 30 -6.45 4.04 -20.90
C ARG A 30 -6.83 2.58 -21.16
N LEU A 31 -6.92 1.76 -20.12
CA LEU A 31 -7.36 0.37 -20.25
C LEU A 31 -8.81 0.28 -20.72
N THR A 32 -9.69 1.13 -20.18
CA THR A 32 -11.10 1.23 -20.58
C THR A 32 -11.22 1.66 -22.03
N GLN A 33 -10.49 2.70 -22.45
CA GLN A 33 -10.45 3.15 -23.85
C GLN A 33 -9.96 2.06 -24.80
N LEU A 34 -8.89 1.35 -24.43
CA LEU A 34 -8.36 0.23 -25.21
C LEU A 34 -9.37 -0.92 -25.33
N THR A 35 -10.07 -1.23 -24.24
CA THR A 35 -11.10 -2.27 -24.21
C THR A 35 -12.27 -1.91 -25.11
N ALA A 36 -12.78 -0.67 -25.01
CA ALA A 36 -13.85 -0.17 -25.87
C ALA A 36 -13.45 -0.18 -27.35
N ALA A 37 -12.24 0.26 -27.69
CA ALA A 37 -11.72 0.23 -29.06
C ALA A 37 -11.65 -1.21 -29.62
N ARG A 38 -11.20 -2.18 -28.81
CA ARG A 38 -11.15 -3.60 -29.21
C ARG A 38 -12.53 -4.22 -29.40
N GLN A 39 -13.48 -3.86 -28.55
CA GLN A 39 -14.88 -4.28 -28.68
C GLN A 39 -15.50 -3.72 -29.97
N ALA A 40 -15.23 -2.45 -30.30
CA ALA A 40 -15.68 -1.81 -31.54
C ALA A 40 -15.09 -2.45 -32.81
N GLN A 41 -13.88 -3.03 -32.73
CA GLN A 41 -13.21 -3.74 -33.83
C GLN A 41 -13.63 -5.22 -33.98
N ALA A 42 -14.85 -5.57 -33.54
CA ALA A 42 -15.44 -6.92 -33.64
C ALA A 42 -14.61 -8.03 -32.96
N GLY A 43 -14.02 -7.75 -31.79
CA GLY A 43 -13.44 -8.77 -30.92
C GLY A 43 -12.07 -9.31 -31.33
N ARG A 44 -11.45 -8.76 -32.39
CA ARG A 44 -10.05 -9.06 -32.75
C ARG A 44 -9.10 -8.32 -31.81
N GLY A 45 -8.98 -8.78 -30.57
CA GLY A 45 -8.11 -8.08 -29.61
C GLY A 45 -8.01 -8.66 -28.21
N ASN A 46 -7.92 -9.98 -28.02
CA ASN A 46 -7.63 -10.59 -26.71
C ASN A 46 -6.14 -10.48 -26.30
N GLY A 47 -5.41 -9.50 -26.84
CA GLY A 47 -3.98 -9.29 -26.55
C GLY A 47 -3.78 -8.61 -25.19
N GLN A 48 -2.63 -8.84 -24.55
CA GLN A 48 -2.25 -8.06 -23.37
C GLN A 48 -2.22 -6.54 -23.68
N PRO A 49 -2.45 -5.68 -22.68
CA PRO A 49 -2.16 -4.25 -22.83
C PRO A 49 -0.71 -4.03 -23.29
N GLY A 50 -0.47 -2.97 -24.06
CA GLY A 50 0.88 -2.65 -24.55
C GLY A 50 1.88 -2.31 -23.43
N VAL A 51 3.17 -2.24 -23.79
CA VAL A 51 4.30 -2.00 -22.86
C VAL A 51 4.10 -0.76 -21.98
N VAL A 52 3.50 0.30 -22.53
CA VAL A 52 3.19 1.55 -21.78
C VAL A 52 2.31 1.28 -20.57
N HIS A 53 1.29 0.43 -20.70
CA HIS A 53 0.37 0.15 -19.60
C HIS A 53 1.06 -0.65 -18.48
N SER A 54 1.93 -1.61 -18.84
CA SER A 54 2.74 -2.33 -17.84
C SER A 54 3.72 -1.40 -17.13
N ALA A 55 4.34 -0.46 -17.85
CA ALA A 55 5.22 0.55 -17.25
C ALA A 55 4.48 1.49 -16.29
N LEU A 56 3.26 1.92 -16.64
CA LEU A 56 2.45 2.76 -15.76
C LEU A 56 2.00 2.02 -14.50
N ASN A 57 1.55 0.76 -14.61
CA ASN A 57 1.23 -0.08 -13.46
C ASN A 57 2.43 -0.21 -12.50
N ARG A 58 3.63 -0.38 -13.05
CA ARG A 58 4.86 -0.38 -12.26
C ARG A 58 5.11 0.96 -11.57
N GLY A 59 4.86 2.07 -12.28
CA GLY A 59 4.90 3.43 -11.72
C GLY A 59 3.97 3.62 -10.52
N VAL A 60 2.75 3.04 -10.55
CA VAL A 60 1.83 3.05 -9.41
C VAL A 60 2.46 2.41 -8.18
N VAL A 61 3.05 1.22 -8.33
CA VAL A 61 3.69 0.51 -7.21
C VAL A 61 4.87 1.31 -6.65
N VAL A 62 5.70 1.90 -7.52
CA VAL A 62 6.83 2.74 -7.12
C VAL A 62 6.36 3.95 -6.32
N ALA A 63 5.34 4.66 -6.80
CA ALA A 63 4.77 5.82 -6.11
C ALA A 63 4.11 5.42 -4.78
N ALA A 64 3.43 4.25 -4.73
CA ALA A 64 2.87 3.72 -3.49
C ALA A 64 3.94 3.41 -2.43
N VAL A 65 5.11 2.91 -2.84
CA VAL A 65 6.25 2.73 -1.90
C VAL A 65 6.75 4.07 -1.35
N GLY A 66 6.78 5.13 -2.17
CA GLY A 66 7.10 6.48 -1.68
C GLY A 66 6.07 7.01 -0.69
N ALA A 67 4.78 6.77 -0.94
CA ALA A 67 3.70 7.13 -0.04
C ALA A 67 3.78 6.37 1.30
N LEU A 68 4.17 5.09 1.28
CA LEU A 68 4.41 4.28 2.48
C LEU A 68 5.52 4.86 3.36
N GLU A 69 6.62 5.29 2.75
CA GLU A 69 7.74 5.93 3.43
C GLU A 69 7.26 7.23 4.11
N ALA A 70 6.69 8.15 3.35
CA ALA A 70 6.21 9.45 3.86
C ALA A 70 5.16 9.30 4.97
N PHE A 71 4.18 8.41 4.79
CA PHE A 71 3.15 8.15 5.79
C PHE A 71 3.73 7.59 7.09
N SER A 72 4.64 6.62 6.99
CA SER A 72 5.20 5.97 8.19
C SER A 72 6.07 6.93 9.00
N GLU A 73 6.81 7.82 8.33
CA GLU A 73 7.59 8.87 8.98
C GLU A 73 6.68 9.88 9.68
N ASP A 74 5.66 10.40 9.00
CA ASP A 74 4.75 11.38 9.59
C ASP A 74 3.93 10.79 10.75
N LEU A 75 3.51 9.52 10.63
CA LEU A 75 2.84 8.81 11.73
C LEU A 75 3.75 8.67 12.95
N ALA A 76 5.01 8.27 12.76
CA ALA A 76 5.97 8.13 13.85
C ALA A 76 6.28 9.49 14.51
N ILE A 77 6.55 10.53 13.72
CA ILE A 77 6.80 11.89 14.22
C ILE A 77 5.59 12.42 15.00
N THR A 78 4.38 12.22 14.47
CA THR A 78 3.15 12.66 15.13
C THR A 78 2.93 11.91 16.44
N ALA A 79 3.04 10.58 16.44
CA ALA A 79 2.91 9.78 17.66
C ALA A 79 3.95 10.14 18.73
N GLN A 80 5.21 10.41 18.33
CA GLN A 80 6.27 10.80 19.25
C GLN A 80 5.93 12.08 20.04
N LYS A 81 5.28 13.07 19.41
CA LYS A 81 4.86 14.32 20.08
C LYS A 81 3.86 14.07 21.21
N HIS A 82 3.14 12.95 21.17
CA HIS A 82 2.07 12.62 22.10
C HIS A 82 2.44 11.50 23.08
N HIS A 83 3.63 10.90 22.97
CA HIS A 83 4.07 9.83 23.83
C HIS A 83 5.31 10.23 24.63
N PRO A 84 5.16 10.64 25.91
CA PRO A 84 6.28 11.12 26.74
C PRO A 84 7.32 10.04 27.06
N GLN A 85 6.99 8.76 26.85
CA GLN A 85 7.93 7.63 26.97
C GLN A 85 8.48 7.17 25.62
N ALA A 86 8.28 7.93 24.53
CA ALA A 86 8.96 7.63 23.28
C ALA A 86 10.48 7.71 23.54
N MET A 87 11.19 6.60 23.31
CA MET A 87 12.62 6.49 23.58
C MET A 87 13.39 6.53 22.25
N PRO A 88 13.54 7.71 21.61
CA PRO A 88 14.43 7.81 20.47
C PRO A 88 15.85 7.43 20.94
N PRO A 89 16.57 6.56 20.22
CA PRO A 89 17.94 6.25 20.58
C PRO A 89 18.81 7.51 20.54
N MET A 90 19.67 7.68 21.56
CA MET A 90 20.46 8.91 21.76
C MET A 90 21.57 9.14 20.73
N ASN A 91 22.01 8.11 20.00
CA ASN A 91 23.14 8.19 19.07
C ASN A 91 22.77 7.73 17.66
N ASN A 92 22.75 8.64 16.68
CA ASN A 92 22.93 8.44 15.23
C ASN A 92 22.37 7.16 14.59
N TRP A 93 21.28 6.58 15.11
CA TRP A 93 20.65 5.38 14.53
C TRP A 93 19.92 5.71 13.21
N TYR A 94 19.81 7.02 12.91
CA TYR A 94 19.31 7.64 11.69
C TYR A 94 20.42 8.04 10.72
N ASN A 95 21.61 7.42 10.74
CA ASN A 95 22.57 7.65 9.65
C ASN A 95 22.04 7.03 8.36
N ILE A 96 21.22 7.84 7.69
CA ILE A 96 20.72 7.69 6.35
C ILE A 96 21.89 8.02 5.44
N ALA A 97 22.21 7.16 4.48
CA ALA A 97 22.92 7.63 3.30
C ALA A 97 21.94 8.49 2.48
N GLY A 98 21.82 9.77 2.82
CA GLY A 98 20.86 10.72 2.21
C GLY A 98 20.33 11.74 3.23
N SER A 99 20.14 12.99 2.81
CA SER A 99 19.74 14.08 3.71
C SER A 99 18.24 14.03 4.04
N ASN A 100 17.89 13.56 5.26
CA ASN A 100 16.71 13.99 6.06
C ASN A 100 15.48 13.05 6.26
N GLY A 101 15.46 11.77 5.88
CA GLY A 101 14.30 10.86 6.15
C GLY A 101 14.51 9.90 7.34
N MET A 102 13.51 9.60 8.17
CA MET A 102 13.64 8.60 9.26
C MET A 102 13.74 7.15 8.77
N VAL A 103 13.34 6.84 7.52
CA VAL A 103 13.33 5.50 6.92
C VAL A 103 14.09 5.47 5.60
N GLN A 104 15.24 4.79 5.56
CA GLN A 104 16.08 4.70 4.34
C GLN A 104 15.42 3.91 3.19
N THR A 105 14.60 2.92 3.51
CA THR A 105 13.79 2.12 2.57
C THR A 105 12.68 1.47 3.39
N PRO A 106 11.39 1.63 3.03
CA PRO A 106 10.27 1.17 3.85
C PRO A 106 10.03 -0.35 3.71
N SER A 107 11.08 -1.15 3.94
CA SER A 107 10.96 -2.60 4.04
C SER A 107 10.17 -2.99 5.30
N PRO A 108 9.53 -4.17 5.33
CA PRO A 108 8.82 -4.65 6.52
C PRO A 108 9.67 -4.60 7.78
N TYR A 109 10.94 -5.02 7.68
CA TYR A 109 11.88 -5.00 8.79
C TYR A 109 12.13 -3.57 9.30
N ASN A 110 12.37 -2.63 8.40
CA ASN A 110 12.64 -1.24 8.77
C ASN A 110 11.41 -0.56 9.39
N LEU A 111 10.22 -0.83 8.86
CA LEU A 111 8.97 -0.31 9.43
C LEU A 111 8.73 -0.86 10.84
N ARG A 112 8.84 -2.18 11.03
CA ARG A 112 8.70 -2.80 12.36
C ARG A 112 9.73 -2.24 13.34
N LYS A 113 10.99 -2.11 12.90
CA LYS A 113 12.07 -1.53 13.70
C LYS A 113 11.77 -0.08 14.10
N LEU A 114 11.24 0.74 13.19
CA LEU A 114 10.84 2.12 13.47
C LEU A 114 9.84 2.15 14.63
N PHE A 115 8.69 1.50 14.48
CA PHE A 115 7.64 1.54 15.49
C PHE A 115 8.04 0.87 16.81
N TRP A 116 8.80 -0.23 16.76
CA TRP A 116 9.28 -0.92 17.96
C TRP A 116 10.27 -0.07 18.76
N THR A 117 11.15 0.66 18.06
CA THR A 117 12.17 1.48 18.71
C THR A 117 11.54 2.62 19.51
N PHE A 118 10.56 3.30 18.92
CA PHE A 118 9.92 4.45 19.54
C PHE A 118 8.83 4.10 20.53
N PHE A 119 8.00 3.09 20.23
CA PHE A 119 6.74 2.85 20.92
C PHE A 119 6.63 1.45 21.52
N ARG A 120 7.67 0.61 21.36
CA ARG A 120 7.63 -0.83 21.73
C ARG A 120 6.43 -1.56 21.11
N TYR A 121 6.04 -1.10 19.92
CA TYR A 121 4.91 -1.57 19.16
C TYR A 121 5.41 -2.23 17.88
N ASP A 122 4.98 -3.46 17.63
CA ASP A 122 5.23 -4.16 16.37
C ASP A 122 3.96 -4.15 15.52
N PRO A 123 3.88 -3.34 14.45
CA PRO A 123 2.67 -3.24 13.62
C PRO A 123 2.40 -4.51 12.82
N HIS A 124 3.33 -5.47 12.81
CA HIS A 124 3.21 -6.72 12.06
C HIS A 124 1.97 -7.54 12.44
N ASP A 125 1.57 -7.47 13.71
CA ASP A 125 0.40 -8.18 14.21
C ASP A 125 -0.93 -7.58 13.72
N ASP A 126 -0.93 -6.31 13.31
CA ASP A 126 -2.10 -5.62 12.75
C ASP A 126 -2.23 -5.78 11.23
N TRP A 127 -1.23 -6.36 10.57
CA TRP A 127 -1.20 -6.48 9.11
C TRP A 127 -2.02 -7.66 8.62
N GLU A 128 -3.33 -7.43 8.52
CA GLU A 128 -4.29 -8.31 7.84
C GLU A 128 -4.87 -7.61 6.62
N TRP A 129 -4.47 -8.07 5.43
CA TRP A 129 -4.86 -7.43 4.18
C TRP A 129 -5.69 -8.33 3.30
N GLN A 130 -6.53 -7.73 2.48
CA GLN A 130 -7.23 -8.38 1.39
C GLN A 130 -6.70 -7.86 0.07
N VAL A 131 -6.31 -8.78 -0.81
CA VAL A 131 -5.75 -8.46 -2.13
C VAL A 131 -6.43 -9.27 -3.23
N GLN A 132 -6.59 -8.67 -4.41
CA GLN A 132 -7.13 -9.39 -5.57
C GLN A 132 -6.05 -10.24 -6.23
N VAL A 133 -6.36 -11.48 -6.56
CA VAL A 133 -5.38 -12.41 -7.15
C VAL A 133 -5.94 -13.04 -8.42
N ALA A 134 -5.08 -13.22 -9.42
CA ALA A 134 -5.39 -14.00 -10.61
C ALA A 134 -5.05 -15.49 -10.39
N PRO A 135 -5.85 -16.45 -10.89
CA PRO A 135 -5.60 -17.89 -10.72
C PRO A 135 -4.18 -18.33 -11.07
N ILE A 136 -3.57 -17.75 -12.10
CA ILE A 136 -2.20 -18.08 -12.53
C ILE A 136 -1.15 -17.83 -11.45
N GLU A 137 -1.40 -16.89 -10.54
CA GLU A 137 -0.47 -16.53 -9.47
C GLU A 137 -0.48 -17.56 -8.34
N THR A 138 -1.56 -18.33 -8.21
CA THR A 138 -1.75 -19.38 -7.21
C THR A 138 -1.68 -20.80 -7.78
N GLY A 139 -1.32 -20.95 -9.06
CA GLY A 139 -1.12 -22.26 -9.71
C GLY A 139 -2.33 -22.77 -10.51
N GLY A 140 -3.38 -21.97 -10.64
CA GLY A 140 -4.50 -22.22 -11.54
C GLY A 140 -4.27 -21.70 -12.96
N THR A 141 -5.32 -21.73 -13.78
CA THR A 141 -5.31 -21.20 -15.15
C THR A 141 -6.16 -19.94 -15.23
N GLY A 142 -5.60 -18.85 -15.77
CA GLY A 142 -6.32 -17.60 -15.99
C GLY A 142 -5.57 -16.39 -15.48
N THR A 143 -5.54 -15.34 -16.31
CA THR A 143 -4.90 -14.05 -16.01
C THR A 143 -5.89 -13.01 -15.49
N TRP A 144 -7.18 -13.34 -15.46
CA TRP A 144 -8.22 -12.48 -14.92
C TRP A 144 -8.41 -12.73 -13.43
N ARG A 145 -8.63 -11.65 -12.67
CA ARG A 145 -8.93 -11.71 -11.24
C ARG A 145 -10.20 -12.50 -11.00
N THR A 146 -10.18 -13.43 -10.05
CA THR A 146 -11.34 -14.27 -9.72
C THR A 146 -11.68 -14.31 -8.24
N GLY A 147 -10.86 -13.71 -7.36
CA GLY A 147 -11.12 -13.69 -5.92
C GLY A 147 -10.20 -12.76 -5.14
N THR A 148 -10.61 -12.48 -3.90
CA THR A 148 -9.79 -11.84 -2.86
C THR A 148 -9.05 -12.92 -2.07
N THR A 149 -7.81 -12.62 -1.69
CA THR A 149 -6.98 -13.47 -0.84
C THR A 149 -6.57 -12.67 0.38
N GLN A 150 -6.74 -13.27 1.56
CA GLN A 150 -6.25 -12.70 2.79
C GLN A 150 -4.75 -12.95 2.92
N LEU A 151 -3.99 -11.91 3.22
CA LEU A 151 -2.58 -11.98 3.57
C LEU A 151 -2.45 -11.53 5.02
N SER A 152 -1.83 -12.36 5.87
CA SER A 152 -1.54 -11.98 7.24
C SER A 152 -0.08 -12.21 7.60
N LYS A 153 0.42 -11.45 8.57
CA LYS A 153 1.74 -11.65 9.18
C LYS A 153 2.85 -11.80 8.13
N ALA A 154 3.44 -12.99 8.02
CA ALA A 154 4.57 -13.25 7.12
C ALA A 154 4.22 -12.96 5.65
N GLN A 155 2.99 -13.24 5.22
CA GLN A 155 2.52 -12.99 3.86
C GLN A 155 2.38 -11.49 3.59
N ALA A 156 1.88 -10.73 4.57
CA ALA A 156 1.80 -9.27 4.51
C ALA A 156 3.21 -8.64 4.43
N SER A 157 4.14 -9.10 5.27
CA SER A 157 5.55 -8.68 5.16
C SER A 157 6.13 -9.00 3.77
N GLN A 158 5.87 -10.20 3.24
CA GLN A 158 6.35 -10.59 1.92
C GLN A 158 5.77 -9.70 0.81
N PHE A 159 4.52 -9.28 0.92
CA PHE A 159 3.89 -8.38 -0.04
C PHE A 159 4.55 -6.99 -0.04
N LEU A 160 4.78 -6.39 1.14
CA LEU A 160 5.50 -5.11 1.25
C LEU A 160 6.95 -5.20 0.76
N ASP A 161 7.66 -6.28 1.13
CA ASP A 161 9.01 -6.54 0.63
C ASP A 161 9.02 -6.65 -0.91
N THR A 162 7.99 -7.27 -1.48
CA THR A 162 7.85 -7.38 -2.93
C THR A 162 7.58 -6.01 -3.57
N MET A 163 6.77 -5.14 -2.96
CA MET A 163 6.61 -3.74 -3.44
C MET A 163 7.95 -3.00 -3.49
N VAL A 164 8.75 -3.13 -2.43
CA VAL A 164 10.09 -2.52 -2.35
C VAL A 164 11.02 -3.09 -3.43
N LYS A 165 10.97 -4.41 -3.68
CA LYS A 165 11.72 -5.04 -4.79
C LYS A 165 11.27 -4.56 -6.15
N VAL A 166 9.97 -4.32 -6.38
CA VAL A 166 9.47 -3.73 -7.63
C VAL A 166 10.08 -2.33 -7.85
N ARG A 167 10.17 -1.51 -6.78
CA ARG A 167 10.83 -0.20 -6.80
C ARG A 167 12.32 -0.32 -7.11
N HIS A 168 13.05 -1.21 -6.45
CA HIS A 168 14.48 -1.42 -6.74
C HIS A 168 14.72 -1.94 -8.16
N GLY A 169 13.90 -2.89 -8.61
CA GLY A 169 13.94 -3.37 -9.98
C GLY A 169 13.68 -2.25 -10.99
N PHE A 170 12.85 -1.25 -10.64
CA PHE A 170 12.59 -0.10 -11.52
C PHE A 170 13.86 0.76 -11.65
N ALA A 171 14.53 1.03 -10.53
CA ALA A 171 15.77 1.80 -10.50
C ALA A 171 16.95 1.07 -11.18
N HIS A 172 17.00 -0.25 -11.11
CA HIS A 172 18.14 -1.07 -11.56
C HIS A 172 17.83 -1.97 -12.77
N GLN A 173 16.71 -1.74 -13.47
CA GLN A 173 16.28 -2.51 -14.65
C GLN A 173 16.19 -4.03 -14.40
N ASP A 174 15.69 -4.41 -13.23
CA ASP A 174 15.52 -5.81 -12.78
C ASP A 174 16.80 -6.65 -12.74
N LYS A 175 17.98 -6.02 -12.84
CA LYS A 175 19.26 -6.70 -12.65
C LYS A 175 19.31 -7.28 -11.23
N ASP A 176 19.59 -8.58 -11.15
CA ASP A 176 19.83 -9.34 -9.90
C ASP A 176 18.62 -9.51 -8.95
N GLN A 177 17.41 -9.08 -9.34
CA GLN A 177 16.21 -9.20 -8.50
C GLN A 177 15.51 -10.56 -8.69
N LYS A 178 15.70 -11.48 -7.72
CA LYS A 178 14.83 -12.65 -7.59
C LYS A 178 13.58 -12.26 -6.80
N LEU A 179 12.45 -12.17 -7.49
CA LEU A 179 11.17 -11.95 -6.83
C LEU A 179 10.82 -13.18 -5.98
N VAL A 180 10.42 -12.95 -4.73
CA VAL A 180 9.81 -14.02 -3.94
C VAL A 180 8.36 -14.10 -4.39
N LYS A 181 7.89 -15.28 -4.79
CA LYS A 181 6.53 -15.46 -5.32
C LYS A 181 5.50 -14.99 -4.29
N CYS A 182 4.90 -13.82 -4.53
CA CYS A 182 3.88 -13.21 -3.69
C CYS A 182 2.66 -12.89 -4.57
N PRO A 183 1.58 -13.68 -4.48
CA PRO A 183 0.37 -13.42 -5.24
C PRO A 183 -0.23 -12.05 -4.91
N GLY A 184 -0.77 -11.38 -5.93
CA GLY A 184 -1.46 -10.10 -5.79
C GLY A 184 -0.58 -8.86 -5.95
N ILE A 185 0.75 -8.96 -6.07
CA ILE A 185 1.61 -7.77 -6.22
C ILE A 185 2.53 -7.77 -7.44
N ALA A 186 3.07 -8.92 -7.84
CA ALA A 186 3.92 -9.00 -9.02
C ALA A 186 4.01 -10.43 -9.52
N SER A 187 4.16 -10.56 -10.84
CA SER A 187 4.48 -11.81 -11.52
C SER A 187 5.91 -11.78 -12.05
N GLN A 188 6.46 -12.94 -12.42
CA GLN A 188 7.73 -13.03 -13.15
C GLN A 188 7.54 -13.72 -14.50
N THR A 189 8.24 -13.25 -15.52
CA THR A 189 8.38 -13.97 -16.80
C THR A 189 9.32 -15.18 -16.64
N SER A 190 9.32 -16.08 -17.63
CA SER A 190 10.32 -17.16 -17.72
C SER A 190 11.76 -16.66 -17.79
N SER A 191 11.97 -15.43 -18.25
CA SER A 191 13.27 -14.74 -18.26
C SER A 191 13.58 -13.99 -16.97
N GLY A 192 12.76 -14.14 -15.92
CA GLY A 192 12.98 -13.56 -14.59
C GLY A 192 12.60 -12.08 -14.44
N LYS A 193 12.03 -11.45 -15.48
CA LYS A 193 11.61 -10.04 -15.43
C LYS A 193 10.34 -9.87 -14.61
N ILE A 194 10.28 -8.80 -13.84
CA ILE A 194 9.12 -8.42 -13.04
C ILE A 194 8.01 -7.90 -13.97
N VAL A 195 6.79 -8.40 -13.77
CA VAL A 195 5.59 -7.98 -14.51
C VAL A 195 4.54 -7.50 -13.52
N ILE A 196 4.02 -6.30 -13.77
CA ILE A 196 2.96 -5.68 -12.97
C ILE A 196 1.69 -5.55 -13.83
N HIS A 197 0.64 -6.21 -13.39
CA HIS A 197 -0.70 -6.16 -13.98
C HIS A 197 -1.57 -5.08 -13.31
N SER A 198 -2.75 -4.79 -13.86
CA SER A 198 -3.62 -3.73 -13.33
C SER A 198 -4.08 -4.00 -11.90
N HIS A 199 -4.43 -5.25 -11.57
CA HIS A 199 -4.84 -5.61 -10.22
C HIS A 199 -3.69 -5.52 -9.23
N HIS A 200 -2.44 -5.76 -9.64
CA HIS A 200 -1.27 -5.51 -8.81
C HIS A 200 -1.15 -4.03 -8.42
N ALA A 201 -1.36 -3.13 -9.39
CA ALA A 201 -1.37 -1.70 -9.14
C ALA A 201 -2.53 -1.28 -8.21
N THR A 202 -3.74 -1.82 -8.42
CA THR A 202 -4.88 -1.61 -7.52
C THR A 202 -4.57 -2.08 -6.10
N ASN A 203 -4.03 -3.30 -5.96
CA ASN A 203 -3.67 -3.86 -4.67
C ASN A 203 -2.59 -3.04 -3.96
N ALA A 204 -1.59 -2.50 -4.67
CA ALA A 204 -0.57 -1.65 -4.07
C ALA A 204 -1.17 -0.40 -3.40
N VAL A 205 -2.15 0.24 -4.06
CA VAL A 205 -2.85 1.41 -3.50
C VAL A 205 -3.78 0.99 -2.34
N SER A 206 -4.58 -0.08 -2.54
CA SER A 206 -5.51 -0.58 -1.51
C SER A 206 -4.77 -1.06 -0.26
N VAL A 207 -3.72 -1.86 -0.40
CA VAL A 207 -2.90 -2.35 0.73
C VAL A 207 -2.29 -1.19 1.49
N LEU A 208 -1.88 -0.12 0.82
CA LEU A 208 -1.35 1.03 1.53
C LEU A 208 -2.42 1.73 2.38
N LEU A 209 -3.66 1.86 1.89
CA LEU A 209 -4.77 2.35 2.72
C LEU A 209 -5.09 1.40 3.88
N GLN A 210 -5.10 0.08 3.63
CA GLN A 210 -5.28 -0.92 4.68
C GLN A 210 -4.17 -0.80 5.74
N PHE A 211 -2.92 -0.66 5.32
CA PHE A 211 -1.77 -0.43 6.19
C PHE A 211 -1.94 0.85 7.01
N THR A 212 -2.33 1.97 6.39
CA THR A 212 -2.56 3.25 7.09
C THR A 212 -3.60 3.10 8.18
N VAL A 213 -4.75 2.52 7.86
CA VAL A 213 -5.84 2.33 8.83
C VAL A 213 -5.41 1.42 9.97
N LEU A 214 -4.91 0.22 9.65
CA LEU A 214 -4.62 -0.81 10.64
C LEU A 214 -3.43 -0.42 11.54
N THR A 215 -2.35 0.09 10.95
CA THR A 215 -1.16 0.52 11.70
C THR A 215 -1.47 1.73 12.59
N THR A 216 -2.27 2.68 12.11
CA THR A 216 -2.63 3.85 12.94
C THR A 216 -3.55 3.46 14.09
N ALA A 217 -4.51 2.57 13.84
CA ALA A 217 -5.41 2.09 14.88
C ALA A 217 -4.67 1.25 15.94
N GLY A 218 -3.80 0.32 15.50
CA GLY A 218 -2.96 -0.47 16.39
C GLY A 218 -2.03 0.41 17.24
N LEU A 219 -1.35 1.37 16.62
CA LEU A 219 -0.50 2.32 17.33
C LEU A 219 -1.32 3.18 18.30
N ALA A 220 -2.47 3.72 17.90
CA ALA A 220 -3.34 4.51 18.78
C ALA A 220 -3.79 3.69 20.00
N SER A 221 -4.15 2.42 19.81
CA SER A 221 -4.51 1.51 20.89
C SER A 221 -3.33 1.24 21.82
N ASN A 222 -2.14 0.96 21.27
CA ASN A 222 -0.91 0.75 22.03
C ASN A 222 -0.52 1.98 22.87
N LEU A 223 -0.78 3.19 22.37
CA LEU A 223 -0.52 4.46 23.07
C LEU A 223 -1.65 4.87 24.03
N GLY A 224 -2.75 4.10 24.11
CA GLY A 224 -3.87 4.39 25.00
C GLY A 224 -4.78 5.54 24.56
N PHE A 225 -4.76 5.92 23.28
CA PHE A 225 -5.66 6.96 22.77
C PHE A 225 -7.10 6.42 22.61
N THR A 226 -8.06 7.08 23.25
CA THR A 226 -9.48 6.68 23.22
C THR A 226 -10.34 7.52 22.26
N ASP A 227 -9.80 8.63 21.76
CA ASP A 227 -10.48 9.49 20.81
C ASP A 227 -10.66 8.79 19.46
N LYS A 228 -11.78 9.09 18.79
CA LYS A 228 -12.14 8.47 17.52
C LYS A 228 -11.48 9.19 16.35
N PHE A 229 -11.11 8.43 15.33
CA PHE A 229 -10.82 8.97 14.01
C PHE A 229 -12.10 9.42 13.31
N ARG A 230 -11.94 10.18 12.23
CA ARG A 230 -13.05 10.70 11.44
C ARG A 230 -12.78 10.54 9.95
N TRP A 231 -13.79 10.13 9.22
CA TRP A 231 -13.81 10.16 7.77
C TRP A 231 -14.01 11.58 7.26
N ILE A 232 -13.20 12.00 6.29
CA ILE A 232 -13.25 13.35 5.72
C ILE A 232 -13.50 13.32 4.21
N LYS A 233 -14.09 14.39 3.67
CA LYS A 233 -14.45 14.51 2.25
C LYS A 233 -13.27 14.21 1.29
N PRO A 234 -12.01 14.60 1.55
CA PRO A 234 -10.89 14.21 0.71
C PRO A 234 -10.72 12.69 0.53
N MET A 235 -11.05 11.87 1.53
CA MET A 235 -10.98 10.40 1.41
C MET A 235 -12.01 9.87 0.42
N THR A 236 -13.24 10.39 0.48
CA THR A 236 -14.30 10.10 -0.52
C THR A 236 -13.91 10.56 -1.91
N ASN A 237 -13.40 11.79 -2.04
CA ASN A 237 -12.95 12.30 -3.33
C ASN A 237 -11.79 11.48 -3.92
N ALA A 238 -11.00 10.83 -3.07
CA ALA A 238 -9.90 9.95 -3.45
C ALA A 238 -10.34 8.48 -3.64
N GLY A 239 -11.64 8.18 -3.55
CA GLY A 239 -12.20 6.84 -3.80
C GLY A 239 -11.74 5.79 -2.80
N TRP A 240 -11.49 6.16 -1.54
CA TRP A 240 -11.05 5.21 -0.52
C TRP A 240 -12.08 4.11 -0.27
N GLU A 241 -13.36 4.39 -0.50
CA GLU A 241 -14.45 3.43 -0.33
C GLU A 241 -14.24 2.19 -1.21
N GLU A 242 -13.96 2.39 -2.50
CA GLU A 242 -13.75 1.29 -3.45
C GLU A 242 -12.50 0.46 -3.13
N LEU A 243 -11.52 1.07 -2.48
CA LEU A 243 -10.24 0.44 -2.14
C LEU A 243 -10.28 -0.28 -0.79
N LEU A 244 -11.21 0.07 0.09
CA LEU A 244 -11.35 -0.50 1.43
C LEU A 244 -12.56 -1.43 1.58
N VAL A 245 -13.51 -1.42 0.64
CA VAL A 245 -14.72 -2.24 0.72
C VAL A 245 -14.38 -3.73 0.87
N GLY A 246 -15.02 -4.39 1.83
CA GLY A 246 -14.81 -5.82 2.10
C GLY A 246 -13.42 -6.18 2.67
N THR A 247 -12.65 -5.19 3.14
CA THR A 247 -11.35 -5.41 3.82
C THR A 247 -11.48 -5.30 5.34
N PRO A 248 -10.56 -5.91 6.12
CA PRO A 248 -10.50 -5.72 7.58
C PRO A 248 -10.38 -4.24 7.98
N ALA A 249 -9.57 -3.47 7.24
CA ALA A 249 -9.45 -2.04 7.43
C ALA A 249 -10.77 -1.28 7.17
N GLY A 250 -11.49 -1.61 6.09
CA GLY A 250 -12.80 -1.03 5.79
C GLY A 250 -13.82 -1.32 6.90
N THR A 251 -13.85 -2.56 7.38
CA THR A 251 -14.69 -2.97 8.52
C THR A 251 -14.37 -2.15 9.77
N LEU A 252 -13.08 -1.99 10.10
CA LEU A 252 -12.63 -1.19 11.23
C LEU A 252 -13.07 0.27 11.09
N VAL A 253 -12.90 0.87 9.91
CA VAL A 253 -13.31 2.25 9.63
C VAL A 253 -14.82 2.42 9.84
N SER A 254 -15.64 1.58 9.23
CA SER A 254 -17.11 1.67 9.35
C SER A 254 -17.60 1.52 10.79
N GLN A 255 -16.91 0.73 11.61
CA GLN A 255 -17.31 0.49 13.00
C GLN A 255 -16.84 1.58 13.96
N THR A 256 -15.65 2.15 13.73
CA THR A 256 -14.97 2.94 14.76
C THR A 256 -14.81 4.42 14.40
N TRP A 257 -14.79 4.78 13.11
CA TRP A 257 -14.57 6.17 12.69
C TRP A 257 -15.88 6.94 12.64
N GLN A 258 -15.82 8.22 13.03
CA GLN A 258 -16.94 9.13 12.88
C GLN A 258 -17.18 9.42 11.39
N ARG A 259 -18.45 9.44 10.96
CA ARG A 259 -18.88 9.78 9.59
C ARG A 259 -18.37 8.83 8.51
N ALA A 260 -17.88 7.65 8.89
CA ALA A 260 -17.49 6.63 7.93
C ALA A 260 -18.71 6.14 7.11
N PRO A 261 -18.53 5.89 5.80
CA PRO A 261 -19.52 5.15 5.02
C PRO A 261 -19.55 3.68 5.46
N ALA A 262 -20.56 2.95 4.97
CA ALA A 262 -20.55 1.49 5.03
C ALA A 262 -19.55 0.95 3.99
N LEU A 263 -18.58 0.16 4.45
CA LEU A 263 -17.48 -0.43 3.69
C LEU A 263 -17.45 -1.95 3.89
#